data_AF-A0A178W0V6-F1
#
_entry.id   AF-A0A178W0V6-F1
#
_cell.length_a   1.000
_cell.length_b   1.000
_cell.length_c   1.000
_cell.angle_alpha   90.00
_cell.angle_beta   90.00
_cell.angle_gamma   90.00
#
_symmetry.space_group_name_H-M   'P 1'
#
loop_
_entity.id
_entity.type
_entity.pdbx_description
1 polymer ?
#
loop_
_entity_poly.entity_id
_entity_poly.type
_entity_poly.pdbx_seq_one_letter_code
_entity_poly.pdbx_strand_id
1 'polypeptide(L)'
;MNSSAIEIWITTKIELNVVLWMPFLKVYIEPLTGLDFQFYEEPCGFFIDEEKKVFVVFELDESQAYKNAYIIGENICLKKLDLGEVRTFSSPIVCSSCYVSSLVKIKEEEEQKEREEVKANQVNNKV
;
A
#
# COMPACT_ATOMS: atom_id res chain seq x y z
N MET A 1 17.18 21.78 -14.94
CA MET A 1 16.27 20.67 -15.27
C MET A 1 15.65 20.20 -13.97
N ASN A 2 14.33 20.32 -13.82
CA ASN A 2 13.65 19.85 -12.60
C ASN A 2 13.35 18.36 -12.81
N SER A 3 14.06 17.49 -12.09
CA SER A 3 13.80 16.05 -12.08
C SER A 3 12.62 15.75 -11.16
N SER A 4 11.61 15.02 -11.65
CA SER A 4 10.55 14.47 -10.80
C SER A 4 11.02 13.14 -10.20
N ALA A 5 10.53 12.78 -9.02
CA ALA A 5 10.84 11.49 -8.40
C ALA A 5 9.58 10.85 -7.84
N ILE A 6 9.49 9.53 -7.96
CA ILE A 6 8.51 8.72 -7.24
C ILE A 6 9.21 8.10 -6.04
N GLU A 7 8.61 8.27 -4.86
CA GLU A 7 9.02 7.61 -3.63
C GLU A 7 7.87 6.76 -3.10
N ILE A 8 8.14 5.48 -2.90
CA ILE A 8 7.19 4.49 -2.39
C ILE A 8 7.66 4.09 -1.00
N TRP A 9 6.72 4.13 -0.07
CA TRP A 9 6.95 3.79 1.33
C TRP A 9 6.01 2.64 1.70
N ILE A 10 6.55 1.67 2.43
CA ILE A 10 5.77 0.53 2.93
C ILE A 10 5.83 0.49 4.46
N THR A 11 4.81 -0.10 5.07
CA THR A 11 4.79 -0.36 6.50
C THR A 11 5.36 -1.74 6.79
N THR A 12 6.42 -1.80 7.58
CA THR A 12 7.04 -3.08 7.96
C THR A 12 6.56 -3.59 9.32
N LYS A 13 5.96 -2.70 10.12
CA LYS A 13 5.45 -3.03 11.45
C LYS A 13 4.17 -2.25 11.73
N ILE A 14 3.16 -2.97 12.20
CA ILE A 14 1.90 -2.42 12.68
C ILE A 14 1.62 -3.06 14.05
N GLU A 15 1.56 -2.25 15.09
CA GLU A 15 1.20 -2.63 16.46
C GLU A 15 0.15 -1.65 17.01
N LEU A 16 -0.40 -1.93 18.18
CA LEU A 16 -1.23 -0.97 18.92
C LEU A 16 -0.46 0.33 19.12
N ASN A 17 -0.89 1.39 18.42
CA ASN A 17 -0.32 2.75 18.43
C ASN A 17 1.05 2.95 17.74
N VAL A 18 1.61 1.93 17.09
CA VAL A 18 2.91 2.06 16.39
C VAL A 18 2.79 1.60 14.94
N VAL A 19 3.15 2.48 14.01
CA VAL A 19 3.30 2.16 12.58
C VAL A 19 4.70 2.57 12.15
N LEU A 20 5.50 1.61 11.70
CA LEU A 20 6.84 1.88 11.17
C LEU A 20 6.79 1.95 9.65
N TRP A 21 7.08 3.12 9.10
CA TRP A 21 7.23 3.34 7.67
C TRP A 21 8.70 3.26 7.27
N MET A 22 8.96 2.65 6.13
CA MET A 22 10.30 2.54 5.57
C MET A 22 10.26 2.88 4.06
N PRO A 23 11.25 3.64 3.55
CA PRO A 23 11.37 3.84 2.12
C PRO A 23 11.62 2.49 1.45
N PHE A 24 10.79 2.16 0.46
CA PHE A 24 10.88 0.93 -0.30
C PHE A 24 11.58 1.17 -1.65
N LEU A 25 11.13 2.19 -2.37
CA LEU A 25 11.61 2.47 -3.72
C LEU A 25 11.66 3.97 -3.97
N LYS A 26 12.77 4.44 -4.55
CA LYS A 26 12.93 5.82 -5.00
C LYS A 26 13.48 5.81 -6.41
N VAL A 27 12.73 6.37 -7.36
CA VAL A 27 13.12 6.43 -8.77
C VAL A 27 12.98 7.86 -9.26
N TYR A 28 14.03 8.37 -9.89
CA TYR A 28 13.99 9.65 -10.58
C TYR A 28 13.35 9.44 -11.94
N ILE A 29 12.16 10.00 -12.10
CA ILE A 29 11.51 10.07 -13.40
C ILE A 29 12.11 11.29 -14.08
N GLU A 30 13.06 11.03 -14.98
CA GLU A 30 13.35 12.02 -16.00
C GLU A 30 12.02 12.43 -16.64
N PRO A 31 11.79 13.70 -16.98
CA PRO A 31 10.66 14.09 -17.80
C PRO A 31 10.80 13.39 -19.16
N LEU A 32 10.41 12.12 -19.21
CA LEU A 32 10.34 11.30 -20.39
C LEU A 32 9.31 12.00 -21.26
N THR A 33 9.80 12.73 -22.25
CA THR A 33 9.07 13.57 -23.21
C THR A 33 8.12 12.73 -24.07
N GLY A 34 7.11 12.13 -23.45
CA GLY A 34 6.15 11.22 -24.08
C GLY A 34 5.48 10.22 -23.14
N LEU A 35 5.84 10.15 -21.86
CA LEU A 35 5.07 9.41 -20.86
C LEU A 35 4.14 10.37 -20.14
N ASP A 36 2.90 10.46 -20.62
CA ASP A 36 1.76 11.08 -19.93
C ASP A 36 1.34 10.23 -18.72
N PHE A 37 2.31 9.77 -17.93
CA PHE A 37 2.04 9.02 -16.72
C PHE A 37 1.56 10.00 -15.64
N GLN A 38 0.25 10.19 -15.60
CA GLN A 38 -0.42 10.86 -14.49
C GLN A 38 -1.05 9.77 -13.63
N PHE A 39 -0.83 9.85 -12.32
CA PHE A 39 -1.73 9.18 -11.38
C PHE A 39 -3.08 9.88 -11.53
N TYR A 40 -3.93 9.36 -12.42
CA TYR A 40 -5.30 9.84 -12.54
C TYR A 40 -5.96 9.73 -11.16
N GLU A 41 -6.84 10.67 -10.85
CA GLU A 41 -7.49 10.80 -9.53
C GLU A 41 -8.34 9.58 -9.15
N GLU A 42 -8.59 8.65 -10.08
CA GLU A 42 -9.36 7.43 -9.87
C GLU A 42 -8.46 6.24 -9.47
N PRO A 43 -8.95 5.36 -8.58
CA PRO A 43 -8.15 4.30 -7.98
C PRO A 43 -7.72 3.28 -9.02
N CYS A 44 -6.51 3.48 -9.54
CA CYS A 44 -5.73 2.49 -10.25
C CYS A 44 -5.33 1.38 -9.28
N GLY A 45 -5.60 0.13 -9.64
CA GLY A 45 -5.05 -1.01 -8.91
C GLY A 45 -3.51 -0.95 -8.92
N PHE A 46 -2.88 -1.47 -7.88
CA PHE A 46 -1.43 -1.61 -7.82
C PHE A 46 -1.05 -2.91 -7.09
N PHE A 47 0.19 -3.35 -7.29
CA PHE A 47 0.80 -4.34 -6.42
C PHE A 47 2.31 -4.09 -6.26
N ILE A 48 2.85 -4.65 -5.19
CA ILE A 48 4.26 -4.56 -4.82
C ILE A 48 4.81 -5.97 -4.77
N ASP A 49 5.92 -6.21 -5.47
CA ASP A 49 6.76 -7.39 -5.27
C ASP A 49 7.96 -6.95 -4.42
N GLU A 50 7.89 -7.24 -3.12
CA GLU A 50 8.92 -6.83 -2.15
C GLU A 50 10.27 -7.50 -2.41
N GLU A 51 10.27 -8.77 -2.82
CA GLU A 51 11.51 -9.54 -3.10
C GLU A 51 12.21 -9.00 -4.35
N LYS A 52 11.44 -8.74 -5.43
CA LYS A 52 11.99 -8.18 -6.67
C LYS A 52 12.20 -6.66 -6.59
N LYS A 53 11.72 -6.00 -5.54
CA LYS A 53 11.67 -4.55 -5.39
C LYS A 53 11.03 -3.83 -6.58
N VAL A 54 9.87 -4.32 -6.99
CA VAL A 54 9.11 -3.80 -8.12
C VAL A 54 7.75 -3.30 -7.65
N PHE A 55 7.37 -2.13 -8.14
CA PHE A 55 6.04 -1.58 -8.02
C PHE A 55 5.36 -1.59 -9.39
N VAL A 56 4.13 -2.10 -9.43
CA VAL A 56 3.32 -2.13 -10.65
C VAL A 56 2.02 -1.39 -10.41
N VAL A 57 1.70 -0.48 -11.31
CA VAL A 57 0.46 0.30 -11.29
C VAL A 57 -0.28 0.13 -12.62
N PHE A 58 -1.60 -0.03 -12.54
CA PHE A 58 -2.44 -0.26 -13.70
C PHE A 58 -3.21 1.01 -14.06
N GLU A 59 -3.10 1.47 -15.30
CA GLU A 59 -3.83 2.64 -15.80
C GLU A 59 -5.19 2.21 -16.36
N LEU A 60 -6.24 2.85 -15.84
CA LEU A 60 -7.57 2.79 -16.41
C LEU A 60 -7.67 3.82 -17.54
N ASP A 61 -8.30 3.41 -18.64
CA ASP A 61 -8.74 4.36 -19.66
C ASP A 61 -10.10 4.97 -19.34
N GLU A 62 -10.55 5.92 -20.17
CA GLU A 62 -11.84 6.59 -20.03
C GLU A 62 -13.05 5.63 -20.01
N SER A 63 -12.87 4.40 -20.50
CA SER A 63 -13.90 3.36 -20.52
C SER A 63 -13.89 2.47 -19.27
N GLN A 64 -13.09 2.82 -18.26
CA GLN A 64 -12.85 2.03 -17.04
C GLN A 64 -12.24 0.65 -17.35
N ALA A 65 -11.53 0.53 -18.49
CA ALA A 65 -10.80 -0.67 -18.84
C ALA A 65 -9.32 -0.48 -18.52
N TYR A 66 -8.69 -1.53 -17.98
CA TYR A 66 -7.25 -1.51 -17.78
C TYR A 66 -6.56 -1.69 -19.14
N LYS A 67 -5.78 -0.68 -19.53
CA LYS A 67 -5.11 -0.65 -20.82
C LYS A 67 -3.61 -0.83 -20.71
N ASN A 68 -3.00 -0.17 -19.73
CA ASN A 68 -1.55 -0.22 -19.54
C ASN A 68 -1.20 -0.61 -18.12
N ALA A 69 -0.06 -1.26 -17.95
CA ALA A 69 0.64 -1.38 -16.68
C ALA A 69 1.97 -0.66 -16.75
N TYR A 70 2.36 -0.03 -15.66
CA TYR A 70 3.65 0.61 -15.50
C TYR A 70 4.44 -0.13 -14.44
N ILE A 71 5.65 -0.56 -14.81
CA ILE A 71 6.57 -1.28 -13.93
C ILE A 71 7.69 -0.32 -13.54
N ILE A 72 7.87 -0.15 -12.23
CA ILE A 72 8.86 0.75 -11.62
C ILE A 72 9.72 -0.10 -10.68
N GLY A 73 11.04 0.03 -10.76
CA GLY A 73 11.98 -0.72 -9.91
C GLY A 73 13.30 0.04 -9.75
N GLU A 74 14.18 -0.41 -8.85
CA GLU A 74 15.42 0.33 -8.52
C GLU A 74 16.29 0.62 -9.74
N ASN A 75 16.31 -0.31 -10.71
CA ASN A 75 17.08 -0.20 -11.96
C ASN A 75 16.21 0.08 -13.19
N ILE A 76 14.89 0.25 -13.02
CA ILE A 76 13.92 0.42 -14.10
C ILE A 76 13.19 1.74 -13.87
N CYS A 77 13.54 2.74 -14.66
CA CYS A 77 13.03 4.11 -14.52
C CYS A 77 11.49 4.16 -14.63
N LEU A 78 10.94 3.62 -15.72
CA LEU A 78 9.51 3.39 -15.93
C LEU A 78 9.34 2.54 -17.19
N LYS A 79 8.76 1.34 -17.08
CA LYS A 79 8.45 0.52 -18.27
C LYS A 79 6.94 0.41 -18.44
N LYS A 80 6.42 0.93 -19.56
CA LYS A 80 5.03 0.78 -19.99
C LYS A 80 4.82 -0.60 -20.64
N LEU A 81 3.77 -1.29 -20.23
CA LEU A 81 3.32 -2.57 -20.78
C LEU A 81 1.87 -2.39 -21.25
N ASP A 82 1.61 -2.64 -22.52
CA ASP A 82 0.25 -2.70 -23.07
C ASP A 82 -0.39 -4.03 -22.65
N LEU A 83 -1.53 -3.96 -21.96
CA LEU A 83 -2.29 -5.12 -21.51
C LEU A 83 -3.40 -5.51 -22.50
N GLY A 84 -3.59 -4.73 -23.57
CA GLY A 84 -4.79 -4.76 -24.38
C GLY A 84 -5.98 -4.14 -23.64
N GLU A 85 -7.21 -4.51 -24.01
CA GLU A 85 -8.43 -4.01 -23.36
C GLU A 85 -8.94 -5.06 -22.35
N VAL A 86 -8.64 -4.86 -21.07
CA VAL A 86 -9.16 -5.71 -20.00
C VAL A 86 -10.30 -4.99 -19.29
N ARG A 87 -11.54 -5.36 -19.64
CA ARG A 87 -12.75 -4.84 -18.97
C ARG A 87 -12.98 -5.58 -17.65
N THR A 88 -12.69 -4.94 -16.53
CA THR A 88 -13.09 -5.43 -15.22
C THR A 88 -14.41 -4.79 -14.82
N PHE A 89 -15.47 -5.58 -14.68
CA PHE A 89 -16.80 -5.03 -14.38
C PHE A 89 -16.98 -4.50 -12.95
N SER A 90 -16.07 -4.76 -11.99
CA SER A 90 -16.30 -4.35 -10.59
C SER A 90 -15.19 -4.68 -9.56
N SER A 91 -13.92 -4.86 -9.92
CA SER A 91 -12.90 -5.15 -8.89
C SER A 91 -11.50 -4.66 -9.26
N PRO A 92 -10.72 -4.13 -8.31
CA PRO A 92 -9.29 -3.93 -8.55
C PRO A 92 -8.68 -5.30 -8.90
N ILE A 93 -7.86 -5.36 -9.96
CA ILE A 93 -7.18 -6.58 -10.45
C ILE A 93 -6.46 -7.32 -9.31
N VAL A 94 -6.03 -6.56 -8.30
CA VAL A 94 -5.40 -7.06 -7.09
C VAL A 94 -6.25 -6.54 -5.94
N CYS A 95 -7.07 -7.41 -5.35
CA CYS A 95 -7.79 -7.10 -4.14
C CYS A 95 -6.79 -6.64 -3.06
N SER A 96 -6.85 -5.37 -2.68
CA SER A 96 -6.20 -4.86 -1.45
C SER A 96 -6.71 -5.57 -0.19
N SER A 97 -7.78 -6.36 -0.29
CA SER A 97 -8.24 -7.30 0.74
C SER A 97 -7.43 -8.61 0.81
N CYS A 98 -6.36 -8.77 0.03
CA CYS A 98 -5.39 -9.87 0.19
C CYS A 98 -4.40 -9.62 1.34
N TYR A 99 -4.63 -8.63 2.20
CA TYR A 99 -4.06 -8.66 3.54
C TYR A 99 -4.68 -9.85 4.29
N VAL A 100 -3.96 -10.96 4.33
CA VAL A 100 -4.26 -12.04 5.26
C VAL A 100 -4.04 -11.43 6.64
N SER A 101 -5.12 -11.04 7.33
CA SER A 101 -5.07 -10.71 8.74
C SER A 101 -4.26 -11.79 9.43
N SER A 102 -3.06 -11.45 9.90
CA SER A 102 -2.23 -12.39 10.62
C SER A 102 -3.09 -12.98 11.72
N LEU A 103 -3.03 -14.29 11.91
CA LEU A 103 -3.68 -15.02 13.01
C LEU A 103 -3.11 -14.65 14.40
N VAL A 104 -2.44 -13.50 14.52
CA VAL A 104 -2.03 -12.93 15.78
C VAL A 104 -3.29 -12.40 16.45
N LYS A 105 -3.84 -13.20 17.37
CA LYS A 105 -4.80 -12.72 18.36
C LYS A 105 -4.16 -11.53 19.06
N ILE A 106 -4.69 -10.34 18.84
CA ILE A 106 -4.38 -9.17 19.66
C ILE A 106 -4.77 -9.58 21.09
N LYS A 107 -3.80 -9.59 22.00
CA LYS A 107 -4.01 -9.97 23.40
C LYS A 107 -4.80 -8.86 24.11
N GLU A 108 -6.11 -8.75 23.85
CA GLU A 108 -7.00 -7.88 24.63
C GLU A 108 -7.14 -8.35 26.08
N GLU A 109 -6.85 -9.63 26.35
CA GLU A 109 -7.02 -10.25 27.66
C GLU A 109 -6.10 -9.65 28.74
N GLU A 110 -4.87 -9.23 28.40
CA GLU A 110 -3.94 -8.63 29.37
C GLU A 110 -4.39 -7.21 29.77
N GLU A 111 -4.86 -6.39 28.83
CA GLU A 111 -5.37 -5.04 29.12
C GLU A 111 -6.73 -5.05 29.84
N GLN A 112 -7.60 -6.02 29.58
CA GLN A 112 -8.86 -6.16 30.31
C GLN A 112 -8.61 -6.61 31.75
N LYS A 113 -7.71 -7.57 31.97
CA LYS A 113 -7.31 -7.97 33.34
C LYS A 113 -6.71 -6.81 34.12
N GLU A 114 -5.82 -6.04 33.52
CA GLU A 114 -5.21 -4.89 34.19
C GLU A 114 -6.25 -3.80 34.51
N ARG A 115 -7.18 -3.51 33.59
CA ARG A 115 -8.31 -2.59 33.86
C ARG A 115 -9.24 -3.09 34.96
N GLU A 116 -9.49 -4.40 35.04
CA GLU A 116 -10.34 -5.00 36.07
C GLU A 116 -9.65 -5.01 37.45
N GLU A 117 -8.36 -5.32 37.51
CA GLU A 117 -7.57 -5.25 38.75
C GLU A 117 -7.45 -3.81 39.27
N VAL A 118 -7.20 -2.83 38.40
CA VAL A 118 -7.15 -1.41 38.79
C VAL A 118 -8.50 -0.95 39.36
N LYS A 119 -9.62 -1.38 38.75
CA LYS A 119 -10.96 -1.08 39.26
C LYS A 119 -11.23 -1.77 40.61
N ALA A 120 -10.86 -3.04 40.77
CA ALA A 120 -11.04 -3.79 42.02
C ALA A 120 -10.24 -3.16 43.17
N ASN A 121 -9.01 -2.73 42.91
CA ASN A 121 -8.15 -2.09 43.91
C ASN A 121 -8.61 -0.68 44.30
N GLN A 122 -9.22 0.09 43.37
CA GLN A 122 -9.84 1.38 43.69
C GLN A 122 -11.10 1.25 44.56
N VAL A 123 -11.87 0.17 44.39
CA VAL A 123 -13.06 -0.11 45.21
C VAL A 123 -12.65 -0.55 46.63
N ASN A 124 -11.58 -1.32 46.78
CA ASN A 124 -11.11 -1.82 48.07
C ASN A 124 -10.41 -0.76 48.95
N ASN A 125 -9.83 0.29 48.34
CA ASN A 125 -9.18 1.38 49.07
C ASN A 125 -10.13 2.51 49.52
N LYS A 126 -11.44 2.30 49.44
CA LYS A 126 -12.48 3.29 49.78
C LYS A 126 -13.31 2.93 51.02
N VAL A 127 -12.80 2.01 51.85
CA VAL A 127 -13.37 1.62 53.17
C VAL A 127 -12.54 2.24 54.28
#